data_AF-A0A6B3NIR2-F1
#
_entry.id   AF-A0A6B3NIR2-F1
#
_cell.length_a   1.000
_cell.length_b   1.000
_cell.length_c   1.000
_cell.angle_alpha   90.00
_cell.angle_beta   90.00
_cell.angle_gamma   90.00
#
_symmetry.space_group_name_H-M   'P 1'
#
loop_
_entity.id
_entity.type
_entity.pdbx_description
1 polymer ?
#
loop_
_entity_poly.entity_id
_entity_poly.type
_entity_poly.pdbx_seq_one_letter_code
_entity_poly.pdbx_strand_id
1 'polypeptide(L)'
;DLQRLADVVARYRHAGARIAIDDFGAGYSQLDRVLALQPDILKLDMRLFQAAARGGPSSEVVKALAQMAEKTGCWIIAEGVETDAELNFALECGARYLQGHLFAQAQAGFFAGDAFVAYFGELRQRYVQAKLAERARLMQRRQQLSGLMPVLQAWALAQAPLEQLPCLAAYPWVLRFFLCDRHGTQLTPNLEWREQRWQVDAGYLGHNWSWRPYFYHLLAEGWDERRLILSSTYRDATTNQYCLTAGQFFDDGQRLLLIDLDAEGL
;
A
#
# COMPACT_ATOMS: atom_id res chain seq x y z
N ASP A 1 30.53 -18.55 -4.88
CA ASP A 1 31.02 -18.32 -3.51
C ASP A 1 30.77 -16.87 -3.16
N LEU A 2 29.84 -16.61 -2.23
CA LEU A 2 29.38 -15.27 -1.88
C LEU A 2 30.45 -14.48 -1.12
N GLN A 3 31.32 -15.17 -0.38
CA GLN A 3 32.37 -14.52 0.41
C GLN A 3 33.47 -13.97 -0.49
N ARG A 4 33.91 -14.75 -1.48
CA ARG A 4 34.84 -14.25 -2.51
C ARG A 4 34.26 -13.07 -3.29
N LEU A 5 32.96 -13.06 -3.57
CA LEU A 5 32.30 -11.93 -4.23
C LEU A 5 32.33 -10.68 -3.35
N ALA A 6 32.04 -10.81 -2.06
CA ALA A 6 32.11 -9.71 -1.10
C ALA A 6 33.52 -9.10 -1.02
N ASP A 7 34.57 -9.93 -1.01
CA ASP A 7 35.96 -9.46 -1.00
C ASP A 7 36.31 -8.64 -2.26
N VAL A 8 35.84 -9.09 -3.43
CA VAL A 8 36.03 -8.36 -4.69
C VAL A 8 35.26 -7.05 -4.69
N VAL A 9 34.00 -7.06 -4.24
CA VAL A 9 33.16 -5.87 -4.11
C VAL A 9 33.82 -4.85 -3.17
N ALA A 10 34.38 -5.29 -2.05
CA ALA A 10 35.09 -4.42 -1.11
C ALA A 10 36.30 -3.72 -1.76
N ARG A 11 37.07 -4.44 -2.58
CA ARG A 11 38.20 -3.85 -3.32
C ARG A 11 37.77 -2.75 -4.29
N TYR A 12 36.72 -2.99 -5.07
CA TYR A 12 36.20 -1.98 -6.01
C TYR A 12 35.61 -0.77 -5.28
N ARG A 13 34.91 -1.00 -4.17
CA ARG A 13 34.39 0.07 -3.32
C ARG A 13 35.52 0.93 -2.74
N HIS A 14 36.62 0.32 -2.29
CA HIS A 14 37.80 1.06 -1.82
C HIS A 14 38.42 1.94 -2.92
N ALA A 15 38.28 1.55 -4.19
CA ALA A 15 38.70 2.34 -5.35
C ALA A 15 37.69 3.43 -5.77
N GLY A 16 36.57 3.60 -5.04
CA GLY A 16 35.56 4.61 -5.30
C GLY A 16 34.41 4.18 -6.22
N ALA A 17 34.33 2.90 -6.59
CA ALA A 17 33.21 2.39 -7.39
C ALA A 17 31.94 2.26 -6.54
N ARG A 18 30.80 2.60 -7.16
CA ARG A 18 29.48 2.20 -6.65
C ARG A 18 29.12 0.82 -7.16
N ILE A 19 28.35 0.10 -6.37
CA ILE A 19 27.98 -1.28 -6.62
C ILE A 19 26.49 -1.32 -6.94
N ALA A 20 26.17 -1.82 -8.13
CA ALA A 20 24.80 -2.08 -8.56
C ALA A 20 24.55 -3.59 -8.62
N ILE A 21 23.37 -4.04 -8.21
CA ILE A 21 22.86 -5.37 -8.55
C ILE A 21 21.91 -5.23 -9.73
N ASP A 22 22.17 -6.03 -10.77
CA ASP A 22 21.36 -6.09 -11.98
C ASP A 22 20.26 -7.16 -11.88
N ASP A 23 19.23 -7.01 -12.72
CA ASP A 23 18.07 -7.92 -12.81
C ASP A 23 17.39 -8.19 -11.45
N PHE A 24 17.35 -7.18 -10.57
CA PHE A 24 16.84 -7.33 -9.22
C PHE A 24 15.35 -7.67 -9.24
N GLY A 25 15.01 -8.81 -8.62
CA GLY A 25 13.68 -9.39 -8.61
C GLY A 25 13.46 -10.52 -9.63
N ALA A 26 14.40 -10.75 -10.55
CA ALA A 26 14.39 -11.95 -11.41
C ALA A 26 15.11 -13.13 -10.73
N GLY A 27 14.41 -14.25 -10.57
CA GLY A 27 14.98 -15.53 -10.13
C GLY A 27 15.26 -15.66 -8.61
N TYR A 28 15.95 -16.74 -8.24
CA TYR A 28 16.21 -17.12 -6.86
C TYR A 28 17.59 -16.59 -6.40
N SER A 29 17.69 -16.09 -5.15
CA SER A 29 18.93 -15.64 -4.45
C SER A 29 19.35 -14.16 -4.54
N GLN A 30 18.44 -13.22 -4.89
CA GLN A 30 18.78 -11.80 -4.95
C GLN A 30 18.86 -11.12 -3.56
N LEU A 31 18.05 -11.54 -2.58
CA LEU A 31 18.03 -10.94 -1.23
C LEU A 31 19.32 -11.20 -0.45
N ASP A 32 19.85 -12.43 -0.50
CA ASP A 32 21.12 -12.77 0.15
C ASP A 32 22.29 -11.93 -0.38
N ARG A 33 22.24 -11.56 -1.67
CA ARG A 33 23.24 -10.67 -2.27
C ARG A 33 23.10 -9.24 -1.78
N VAL A 34 21.88 -8.74 -1.57
CA VAL A 34 21.67 -7.41 -0.98
C VAL A 34 22.27 -7.36 0.43
N LEU A 35 22.01 -8.38 1.25
CA LEU A 35 22.53 -8.46 2.62
C LEU A 35 24.05 -8.59 2.65
N ALA A 36 24.63 -9.43 1.79
CA ALA A 36 26.06 -9.68 1.78
C ALA A 36 26.88 -8.54 1.15
N LEU A 37 26.37 -7.91 0.09
CA LEU A 37 27.12 -6.92 -0.69
C LEU A 37 26.82 -5.49 -0.27
N GLN A 38 25.64 -5.24 0.33
CA GLN A 38 25.14 -3.90 0.67
C GLN A 38 25.31 -2.93 -0.51
N PRO A 39 24.65 -3.18 -1.65
CA PRO A 39 24.85 -2.41 -2.87
C PRO A 39 24.37 -0.98 -2.71
N ASP A 40 24.95 -0.07 -3.49
CA ASP A 40 24.49 1.32 -3.58
C ASP A 40 23.21 1.43 -4.42
N ILE A 41 23.05 0.51 -5.40
CA ILE A 41 22.03 0.58 -6.44
C ILE A 41 21.39 -0.79 -6.67
N LEU A 42 20.06 -0.81 -6.82
CA LEU A 42 19.28 -1.96 -7.28
C LEU A 42 18.62 -1.59 -8.61
N LYS A 43 18.92 -2.35 -9.66
CA LYS A 43 18.30 -2.20 -10.98
C LYS A 43 17.16 -3.20 -11.06
N LEU A 44 15.92 -2.72 -11.14
CA LEU A 44 14.75 -3.60 -11.22
C LEU A 44 14.74 -4.32 -12.56
N ASP A 45 14.54 -5.64 -12.52
CA ASP A 45 14.33 -6.42 -13.74
C ASP A 45 13.16 -5.84 -14.53
N MET A 46 13.41 -5.58 -15.82
CA MET A 46 12.44 -4.94 -16.72
C MET A 46 11.12 -5.70 -16.80
N ARG A 47 11.16 -7.05 -16.90
CA ARG A 47 9.94 -7.85 -17.08
C ARG A 47 9.08 -7.83 -15.83
N LEU A 48 9.71 -7.97 -14.67
CA LEU A 48 9.06 -7.86 -13.37
C LEU A 48 8.46 -6.47 -13.19
N PHE A 49 9.23 -5.42 -13.48
CA PHE A 49 8.80 -4.03 -13.36
C PHE A 49 7.60 -3.73 -14.27
N GLN A 50 7.66 -4.09 -15.55
CA GLN A 50 6.56 -3.87 -16.50
C GLN A 50 5.31 -4.68 -16.11
N ALA A 51 5.48 -5.92 -15.63
CA ALA A 51 4.36 -6.71 -15.10
C ALA A 51 3.76 -6.08 -13.83
N ALA A 52 4.59 -5.48 -12.98
CA ALA A 52 4.16 -4.81 -11.75
C ALA A 52 3.43 -3.49 -12.02
N ALA A 53 3.86 -2.74 -13.05
CA ALA A 53 3.20 -1.52 -13.50
C ALA A 53 1.76 -1.75 -14.03
N ARG A 54 1.44 -2.98 -14.46
CA ARG A 54 0.09 -3.39 -14.87
C ARG A 54 -0.82 -3.76 -13.69
N GLY A 55 -0.31 -3.71 -12.45
CA GLY A 55 -1.04 -4.04 -11.24
C GLY A 55 -0.96 -5.52 -10.86
N GLY A 56 -1.83 -5.94 -9.94
CA GLY A 56 -1.88 -7.32 -9.44
C GLY A 56 -0.74 -7.66 -8.45
N PRO A 57 -0.50 -8.96 -8.18
CA PRO A 57 0.46 -9.40 -7.18
C PRO A 57 1.90 -8.92 -7.41
N SER A 58 2.33 -8.81 -8.68
CA SER A 58 3.65 -8.28 -9.06
C SER A 58 3.86 -6.86 -8.57
N SER A 59 2.81 -6.02 -8.58
CA SER A 59 2.85 -4.65 -8.07
C SER A 59 3.24 -4.61 -6.59
N GLU A 60 2.60 -5.44 -5.78
CA GLU A 60 2.87 -5.51 -4.33
C GLU A 60 4.26 -6.06 -4.02
N VAL A 61 4.73 -7.04 -4.79
CA VAL A 61 6.09 -7.57 -4.67
C VAL A 61 7.12 -6.46 -4.95
N VAL A 62 6.98 -5.72 -6.06
CA VAL A 62 7.93 -4.66 -6.40
C VAL A 62 7.87 -3.51 -5.39
N LYS A 63 6.68 -3.14 -4.89
CA LYS A 63 6.56 -2.15 -3.80
C LYS A 63 7.27 -2.61 -2.52
N ALA A 64 7.17 -3.89 -2.16
CA ALA A 64 7.87 -4.43 -1.00
C ALA A 64 9.41 -4.42 -1.20
N LEU A 65 9.88 -4.78 -2.39
CA LEU A 65 11.29 -4.68 -2.77
C LEU A 65 11.78 -3.22 -2.73
N ALA A 66 10.95 -2.28 -3.16
CA ALA A 66 11.25 -0.87 -3.12
C ALA A 66 11.36 -0.32 -1.69
N GLN A 67 10.43 -0.72 -0.81
CA GLN A 67 10.51 -0.41 0.63
C GLN A 67 11.78 -1.00 1.26
N MET A 68 12.14 -2.24 0.91
CA MET A 68 13.38 -2.84 1.37
C MET A 68 14.59 -1.99 0.93
N ALA A 69 14.65 -1.61 -0.35
CA ALA A 69 15.71 -0.76 -0.90
C ALA A 69 15.83 0.57 -0.14
N GLU A 70 14.70 1.22 0.16
CA GLU A 70 14.65 2.44 0.98
C GLU A 70 15.25 2.20 2.37
N LYS A 71 14.87 1.12 3.05
CA LYS A 71 15.35 0.78 4.40
C LYS A 71 16.83 0.38 4.42
N THR A 72 17.35 -0.20 3.34
CA THR A 72 18.76 -0.55 3.20
C THR A 72 19.61 0.59 2.63
N GLY A 73 19.00 1.74 2.30
CA GLY A 73 19.71 2.90 1.75
C GLY A 73 20.12 2.74 0.28
N CYS A 74 19.56 1.77 -0.43
CA CYS A 74 19.85 1.52 -1.84
C CYS A 74 19.02 2.43 -2.74
N TRP A 75 19.62 2.93 -3.82
CA TRP A 75 18.89 3.63 -4.86
C TRP A 75 18.29 2.65 -5.86
N ILE A 76 17.08 2.95 -6.34
CA ILE A 76 16.42 2.14 -7.35
C ILE A 76 16.62 2.75 -8.74
N ILE A 77 16.95 1.91 -9.72
CA ILE A 77 16.81 2.20 -11.15
C ILE A 77 15.66 1.35 -11.68
N ALA A 78 14.64 2.00 -12.25
CA ALA A 78 13.60 1.31 -13.02
C ALA A 78 14.02 1.28 -14.50
N GLU A 79 14.20 0.07 -15.04
CA GLU A 79 14.58 -0.16 -16.43
C GLU A 79 13.40 -0.62 -17.28
N GLY A 80 13.42 -0.24 -18.57
CA GLY A 80 12.36 -0.51 -19.52
C GLY A 80 11.08 0.29 -19.27
N VAL A 81 11.24 1.56 -18.87
CA VAL A 81 10.12 2.52 -18.81
C VAL A 81 9.76 2.98 -20.22
N GLU A 82 8.60 2.54 -20.72
CA GLU A 82 8.14 2.83 -22.08
C GLU A 82 6.83 3.62 -22.11
N THR A 83 6.07 3.60 -21.01
CA THR A 83 4.75 4.24 -20.90
C THR A 83 4.64 5.15 -19.69
N ASP A 84 3.68 6.08 -19.71
CA ASP A 84 3.36 6.93 -18.56
C ASP A 84 2.94 6.13 -17.33
N ALA A 85 2.27 4.99 -17.51
CA ALA A 85 1.84 4.11 -16.43
C ALA A 85 3.04 3.46 -15.72
N GLU A 86 4.02 2.99 -16.50
CA GLU A 86 5.28 2.47 -15.96
C GLU A 86 6.07 3.56 -15.24
N LEU A 87 6.15 4.76 -15.82
CA LEU A 87 6.80 5.89 -15.16
C LEU A 87 6.15 6.22 -13.82
N ASN A 88 4.82 6.31 -13.78
CA ASN A 88 4.08 6.58 -12.54
C ASN A 88 4.39 5.51 -11.49
N PHE A 89 4.37 4.23 -11.88
CA PHE A 89 4.70 3.13 -10.99
C PHE A 89 6.16 3.17 -10.49
N ALA A 90 7.11 3.55 -11.33
CA ALA A 90 8.51 3.74 -10.92
C ALA A 90 8.64 4.86 -9.87
N LEU A 91 7.94 5.99 -10.08
CA LEU A 91 7.92 7.09 -9.13
C LEU A 91 7.25 6.70 -7.80
N GLU A 92 6.18 5.90 -7.84
CA GLU A 92 5.55 5.33 -6.64
C GLU A 92 6.50 4.42 -5.85
N CYS A 93 7.33 3.66 -6.55
CA CYS A 93 8.37 2.83 -5.94
C CYS A 93 9.58 3.64 -5.47
N GLY A 94 9.57 4.97 -5.57
CA GLY A 94 10.71 5.80 -5.17
C GLY A 94 11.95 5.61 -6.05
N ALA A 95 11.78 5.21 -7.31
CA ALA A 95 12.87 5.08 -8.26
C ALA A 95 13.62 6.41 -8.40
N ARG A 96 14.93 6.37 -8.13
CA ARG A 96 15.80 7.55 -8.22
C ARG A 96 16.24 7.79 -9.66
N TYR A 97 16.39 6.72 -10.43
CA TYR A 97 16.76 6.76 -11.84
C TYR A 97 15.78 5.96 -12.68
N LEU A 98 15.63 6.39 -13.93
CA LEU A 98 14.69 5.85 -14.88
C LEU A 98 15.43 5.63 -16.20
N GLN A 99 15.18 4.50 -16.84
CA GLN A 99 15.76 4.17 -18.14
C GLN A 99 14.71 3.47 -19.00
N GLY A 100 14.53 3.95 -20.24
CA GLY A 100 13.68 3.28 -21.21
C GLY A 100 13.26 4.17 -22.38
N HIS A 101 12.52 3.56 -23.30
CA HIS A 101 12.12 4.18 -24.57
C HIS A 101 11.18 5.37 -24.42
N LEU A 102 10.57 5.56 -23.24
CA LEU A 102 9.82 6.78 -22.94
C LEU A 102 10.70 8.04 -23.07
N PHE A 103 12.00 7.93 -22.79
CA PHE A 103 12.95 9.04 -22.93
C PHE A 103 13.71 8.96 -24.26
N ALA A 104 14.39 7.84 -24.49
CA ALA A 104 15.17 7.63 -25.70
C ALA A 104 15.48 6.15 -25.93
N GLN A 105 15.67 5.79 -27.21
CA GLN A 105 16.32 4.54 -27.59
C GLN A 105 17.84 4.64 -27.41
N ALA A 106 18.50 3.48 -27.33
CA ALA A 106 19.95 3.41 -27.31
C ALA A 106 20.53 3.99 -28.60
N GLN A 107 21.47 4.92 -28.47
CA GLN A 107 22.13 5.59 -29.58
C GLN A 107 23.62 5.76 -29.29
N ALA A 108 24.43 5.85 -30.35
CA ALA A 108 25.89 5.96 -30.22
C ALA A 108 26.34 7.31 -29.63
N GLY A 109 25.57 8.38 -29.88
CA GLY A 109 25.88 9.73 -29.40
C GLY A 109 25.35 9.99 -27.99
N PHE A 110 26.09 10.75 -27.20
CA PHE A 110 25.61 11.23 -25.91
C PHE A 110 24.57 12.34 -26.08
N PHE A 111 23.56 12.33 -25.22
CA PHE A 111 22.66 13.47 -25.05
C PHE A 111 23.32 14.55 -24.20
N ALA A 112 22.86 15.80 -24.35
CA ALA A 112 23.15 16.83 -23.36
C ALA A 112 22.60 16.41 -21.99
N GLY A 113 23.28 16.79 -20.90
CA GLY A 113 22.92 16.36 -19.54
C GLY A 113 21.53 16.81 -19.09
N ASP A 114 20.95 17.81 -19.75
CA ASP A 114 19.65 18.40 -19.48
C ASP A 114 18.57 18.09 -20.55
N ALA A 115 18.91 17.27 -21.56
CA ALA A 115 18.05 17.03 -22.73
C ALA A 115 16.61 16.61 -22.40
N PHE A 116 16.39 15.92 -21.28
CA PHE A 116 15.09 15.41 -20.87
C PHE A 116 14.46 16.15 -19.68
N VAL A 117 15.07 17.24 -19.19
CA VAL A 117 14.61 17.93 -17.96
C VAL A 117 13.21 18.49 -18.11
N ALA A 118 12.92 19.19 -19.21
CA ALA A 118 11.60 19.77 -19.47
C ALA A 118 10.53 18.69 -19.65
N TYR A 119 10.82 17.68 -20.49
CA TYR A 119 9.92 16.56 -20.77
C TYR A 119 9.59 15.75 -19.51
N PHE A 120 10.60 15.41 -18.70
CA PHE A 120 10.38 14.76 -17.40
C PHE A 120 9.60 15.67 -16.44
N GLY A 121 9.79 16.98 -16.49
CA GLY A 121 9.01 17.95 -15.71
C GLY A 121 7.51 17.87 -15.98
N GLU A 122 7.11 17.77 -17.26
CA GLU A 122 5.71 17.60 -17.67
C GLU A 122 5.13 16.26 -17.21
N LEU A 123 5.87 15.17 -17.42
CA LEU A 123 5.51 13.84 -16.96
C LEU A 123 5.28 13.80 -15.44
N ARG A 124 6.23 14.33 -14.66
CA ARG A 124 6.15 14.42 -13.20
C ARG A 124 4.96 15.27 -12.76
N GLN A 125 4.64 16.36 -13.45
CA GLN A 125 3.48 17.17 -13.13
C GLN A 125 2.18 16.37 -13.28
N ARG A 126 2.04 15.57 -14.36
CA ARG A 126 0.87 14.70 -14.57
C ARG A 126 0.76 13.64 -13.46
N TYR A 127 1.88 13.02 -13.08
CA TYR A 127 1.95 12.11 -11.93
C TYR A 127 1.44 12.76 -10.63
N VAL A 128 1.95 13.95 -10.29
CA VAL A 128 1.55 14.67 -9.07
C VAL A 128 0.06 15.01 -9.09
N GLN A 129 -0.48 15.46 -10.21
CA GLN A 129 -1.93 15.74 -10.32
C GLN A 129 -2.78 14.49 -10.09
N ALA A 130 -2.38 13.35 -10.66
CA ALA A 130 -3.06 12.08 -10.41
C ALA A 130 -3.04 11.70 -8.92
N LYS A 131 -1.90 11.84 -8.24
CA LYS A 131 -1.77 11.57 -6.80
C LYS A 131 -2.56 12.54 -5.93
N LEU A 132 -2.66 13.80 -6.31
CA LEU A 132 -3.52 14.75 -5.61
C LEU A 132 -5.01 14.38 -5.75
N ALA A 133 -5.43 13.91 -6.92
CA ALA A 133 -6.80 13.45 -7.14
C ALA A 133 -7.13 12.18 -6.31
N GLU A 134 -6.24 11.19 -6.27
CA GLU A 134 -6.36 10.02 -5.37
C GLU A 134 -6.51 10.46 -3.90
N ARG A 135 -5.63 11.36 -3.44
CA ARG A 135 -5.70 11.89 -2.07
C ARG A 135 -7.01 12.63 -1.79
N ALA A 136 -7.53 13.39 -2.74
CA ALA A 136 -8.81 14.06 -2.62
C ALA A 136 -9.99 13.07 -2.50
N ARG A 137 -9.98 11.98 -3.28
CA ARG A 137 -10.99 10.90 -3.15
C ARG A 137 -10.93 10.23 -1.78
N LEU A 138 -9.73 9.96 -1.27
CA LEU A 138 -9.56 9.41 0.07
C LEU A 138 -10.06 10.38 1.16
N MET A 139 -9.81 11.68 1.02
CA MET A 139 -10.35 12.70 1.93
C MET A 139 -11.88 12.75 1.90
N GLN A 140 -12.49 12.68 0.71
CA GLN A 140 -13.94 12.60 0.56
C GLN A 140 -14.50 11.33 1.21
N ARG A 141 -13.84 10.18 1.02
CA ARG A 141 -14.21 8.92 1.68
C ARG A 141 -14.18 9.05 3.19
N ARG A 142 -13.12 9.67 3.72
CA ARG A 142 -12.96 9.94 5.15
C ARG A 142 -14.08 10.82 5.69
N GLN A 143 -14.49 11.85 4.95
CA GLN A 143 -15.62 12.70 5.35
C GLN A 143 -16.95 11.93 5.38
N GLN A 144 -17.20 11.06 4.40
CA GLN A 144 -18.39 10.19 4.39
C GLN A 144 -18.39 9.22 5.59
N LEU A 145 -17.24 8.61 5.89
CA LEU A 145 -17.07 7.74 7.05
C LEU A 145 -17.36 8.48 8.37
N SER A 146 -16.85 9.70 8.54
CA SER A 146 -17.12 10.49 9.74
C SER A 146 -18.61 10.77 9.95
N GLY A 147 -19.41 10.84 8.88
CA GLY A 147 -20.87 10.94 8.97
C GLY A 147 -21.56 9.59 9.25
N LEU A 148 -21.02 8.50 8.70
CA LEU A 148 -21.57 7.14 8.86
C LEU A 148 -21.30 6.56 10.26
N MET A 149 -20.12 6.79 10.82
CA MET A 149 -19.67 6.19 12.08
C MET A 149 -20.66 6.40 13.23
N PRO A 150 -21.13 7.63 13.55
CA PRO A 150 -22.10 7.83 14.64
C PRO A 150 -23.42 7.07 14.44
N VAL A 151 -23.87 6.91 13.19
CA VAL A 151 -25.12 6.20 12.87
C VAL A 151 -24.96 4.71 13.17
N LEU A 152 -23.86 4.10 12.73
CA LEU A 152 -23.57 2.69 13.01
C LEU A 152 -23.27 2.44 14.49
N GLN A 153 -22.57 3.36 15.16
CA GLN A 153 -22.31 3.30 16.59
C GLN A 153 -23.61 3.33 17.40
N ALA A 154 -24.55 4.22 17.07
CA ALA A 154 -25.86 4.29 17.74
C ALA A 154 -26.67 3.00 17.53
N TRP A 155 -26.71 2.48 16.31
CA TRP A 155 -27.36 1.19 16.00
C TRP A 155 -26.72 0.03 16.79
N ALA A 156 -25.39 -0.01 16.84
CA ALA A 156 -24.60 -0.99 17.56
C ALA A 156 -24.83 -0.95 19.09
N LEU A 157 -24.87 0.24 19.69
CA LEU A 157 -25.12 0.42 21.13
C LEU A 157 -26.52 -0.03 21.52
N ALA A 158 -27.50 0.26 20.67
CA ALA A 158 -28.87 -0.18 20.86
C ALA A 158 -29.03 -1.71 20.71
N GLN A 159 -28.00 -2.42 20.22
CA GLN A 159 -28.07 -3.84 19.86
C GLN A 159 -29.28 -4.13 18.95
N ALA A 160 -29.56 -3.17 18.05
CA ALA A 160 -30.72 -3.24 17.18
C ALA A 160 -30.55 -4.40 16.19
N PRO A 161 -31.66 -5.06 15.78
CA PRO A 161 -31.57 -6.19 14.86
C PRO A 161 -31.31 -5.71 13.42
N LEU A 162 -31.01 -6.65 12.53
CA LEU A 162 -30.59 -6.37 11.15
C LEU A 162 -31.65 -5.59 10.35
N GLU A 163 -32.93 -5.78 10.65
CA GLU A 163 -34.05 -5.09 10.01
C GLU A 163 -34.06 -3.59 10.28
N GLN A 164 -33.38 -3.15 11.36
CA GLN A 164 -33.22 -1.75 11.74
C GLN A 164 -31.88 -1.17 11.28
N LEU A 165 -31.10 -1.92 10.49
CA LEU A 165 -29.85 -1.42 9.96
C LEU A 165 -30.07 -0.15 9.13
N PRO A 166 -29.30 0.92 9.34
CA PRO A 166 -29.43 2.13 8.53
C PRO A 166 -29.22 1.82 7.04
N CYS A 167 -29.88 2.58 6.18
CA CYS A 167 -29.72 2.41 4.74
C CYS A 167 -28.29 2.76 4.32
N LEU A 168 -27.51 1.74 3.93
CA LEU A 168 -26.12 1.90 3.49
C LEU A 168 -25.97 2.09 1.97
N ALA A 169 -27.07 2.31 1.23
CA ALA A 169 -27.03 2.50 -0.22
C ALA A 169 -26.19 3.72 -0.65
N ALA A 170 -26.07 4.75 0.21
CA ALA A 170 -25.20 5.90 -0.02
C ALA A 170 -23.71 5.58 0.18
N TYR A 171 -23.39 4.41 0.73
CA TYR A 171 -22.05 3.94 1.05
C TYR A 171 -21.77 2.57 0.40
N PRO A 172 -21.85 2.45 -0.94
CA PRO A 172 -21.80 1.17 -1.66
C PRO A 172 -20.44 0.45 -1.54
N TRP A 173 -19.43 1.14 -1.02
CA TRP A 173 -18.07 0.68 -0.80
C TRP A 173 -17.88 0.07 0.60
N VAL A 174 -18.91 0.06 1.46
CA VAL A 174 -18.84 -0.65 2.75
C VAL A 174 -19.01 -2.13 2.48
N LEU A 175 -17.97 -2.92 2.78
CA LEU A 175 -17.98 -4.37 2.57
C LEU A 175 -18.45 -5.12 3.81
N ARG A 176 -17.95 -4.71 4.98
CA ARG A 176 -18.36 -5.28 6.26
C ARG A 176 -18.08 -4.36 7.42
N PHE A 177 -18.71 -4.62 8.56
CA PHE A 177 -18.36 -3.99 9.83
C PHE A 177 -18.65 -4.89 11.03
N PHE A 178 -17.95 -4.63 12.12
CA PHE A 178 -18.07 -5.36 13.38
C PHE A 178 -17.52 -4.53 14.54
N LEU A 179 -17.88 -4.90 15.77
CA LEU A 179 -17.42 -4.25 16.99
C LEU A 179 -16.36 -5.07 17.71
N CYS A 180 -15.41 -4.38 18.30
CA CYS A 180 -14.49 -4.92 19.28
C CYS A 180 -14.61 -4.18 20.61
N ASP A 181 -14.17 -4.82 21.69
CA ASP A 181 -13.83 -4.12 22.93
C ASP A 181 -12.53 -3.32 22.77
N ARG A 182 -12.18 -2.58 23.83
CA ARG A 182 -10.93 -1.84 23.92
C ARG A 182 -9.65 -2.66 23.93
N HIS A 183 -9.75 -3.99 23.99
CA HIS A 183 -8.62 -4.91 23.93
C HIS A 183 -8.54 -5.62 22.58
N GLY A 184 -9.45 -5.31 21.64
CA GLY A 184 -9.52 -5.90 20.32
C GLY A 184 -10.23 -7.24 20.24
N THR A 185 -10.96 -7.64 21.29
CA THR A 185 -11.82 -8.82 21.25
C THR A 185 -13.11 -8.48 20.53
N GLN A 186 -13.46 -9.23 19.50
CA GLN A 186 -14.66 -9.02 18.71
C GLN A 186 -15.92 -9.38 19.50
N LEU A 187 -16.82 -8.41 19.64
CA LEU A 187 -18.04 -8.49 20.44
C LEU A 187 -19.29 -8.82 19.63
N THR A 188 -19.30 -8.49 18.33
CA THR A 188 -20.45 -8.73 17.44
C THR A 188 -20.07 -9.63 16.28
N PRO A 189 -21.05 -10.33 15.68
CA PRO A 189 -20.86 -10.93 14.36
C PRO A 189 -20.37 -9.89 13.35
N ASN A 190 -19.74 -10.35 12.27
CA ASN A 190 -19.55 -9.54 11.08
C ASN A 190 -20.92 -9.31 10.44
N LEU A 191 -21.23 -8.07 10.09
CA LEU A 191 -22.24 -7.79 9.09
C LEU A 191 -21.54 -7.57 7.76
N GLU A 192 -21.83 -8.40 6.78
CA GLU A 192 -21.15 -8.43 5.49
C GLU A 192 -22.12 -8.22 4.33
N TRP A 193 -21.71 -7.41 3.37
CA TRP A 193 -22.43 -7.22 2.12
C TRP A 193 -22.03 -8.31 1.13
N ARG A 194 -22.95 -9.26 0.89
CA ARG A 194 -22.74 -10.39 -0.05
C ARG A 194 -24.04 -10.69 -0.79
N GLU A 195 -23.93 -11.01 -2.08
CA GLU A 195 -25.10 -11.35 -2.92
C GLU A 195 -26.18 -10.26 -2.92
N GLN A 196 -25.77 -8.99 -2.95
CA GLN A 196 -26.66 -7.81 -2.93
C GLN A 196 -27.53 -7.69 -1.66
N ARG A 197 -27.12 -8.30 -0.55
CA ARG A 197 -27.79 -8.17 0.76
C ARG A 197 -26.81 -8.20 1.92
N TRP A 198 -27.22 -7.66 3.07
CA TRP A 198 -26.48 -7.79 4.32
C TRP A 198 -26.73 -9.17 4.94
N GLN A 199 -25.64 -9.83 5.34
CA GLN A 199 -25.67 -11.15 5.98
C GLN A 199 -24.88 -11.10 7.30
N VAL A 200 -25.29 -11.92 8.26
CA VAL A 200 -24.65 -12.03 9.59
C VAL A 200 -23.70 -13.23 9.58
N ASP A 201 -22.44 -13.02 9.94
CA ASP A 201 -21.45 -14.09 10.16
C ASP A 201 -20.90 -14.03 11.59
N ALA A 202 -21.27 -15.01 12.40
CA ALA A 202 -20.86 -15.12 13.80
C ALA A 202 -19.53 -15.88 14.00
N GLY A 203 -18.88 -16.34 12.93
CA GLY A 203 -17.70 -17.20 12.99
C GLY A 203 -16.47 -16.59 13.68
N TYR A 204 -16.43 -15.25 13.82
CA TYR A 204 -15.31 -14.52 14.43
C TYR A 204 -15.63 -13.96 15.82
N LEU A 205 -16.77 -14.30 16.40
CA LEU A 205 -17.11 -13.86 17.77
C LEU A 205 -16.07 -14.33 18.79
N GLY A 206 -15.59 -13.41 19.62
CA GLY A 206 -14.56 -13.68 20.63
C GLY A 206 -13.13 -13.75 20.10
N HIS A 207 -12.91 -13.64 18.78
CA HIS A 207 -11.54 -13.52 18.24
C HIS A 207 -10.90 -12.21 18.67
N ASN A 208 -9.59 -12.21 18.88
CA ASN A 208 -8.84 -11.01 19.25
C ASN A 208 -7.95 -10.53 18.08
N TRP A 209 -8.06 -9.26 17.75
CA TRP A 209 -7.41 -8.61 16.62
C TRP A 209 -6.27 -7.66 17.01
N SER A 210 -5.92 -7.59 18.30
CA SER A 210 -4.96 -6.62 18.82
C SER A 210 -3.56 -6.77 18.22
N TRP A 211 -3.24 -7.95 17.69
CA TRP A 211 -1.95 -8.26 17.08
C TRP A 211 -1.77 -7.67 15.68
N ARG A 212 -2.83 -7.20 15.01
CA ARG A 212 -2.73 -6.62 13.67
C ARG A 212 -1.88 -5.34 13.70
N PRO A 213 -0.96 -5.11 12.74
CA PRO A 213 0.01 -4.00 12.81
C PRO A 213 -0.57 -2.60 13.04
N TYR A 214 -1.76 -2.31 12.49
CA TYR A 214 -2.42 -1.02 12.64
C TYR A 214 -3.24 -0.90 13.94
N PHE A 215 -3.50 -2.01 14.64
CA PHE A 215 -4.39 -2.04 15.80
C PHE A 215 -3.80 -1.32 17.01
N TYR A 216 -2.49 -1.43 17.23
CA TYR A 216 -1.81 -0.70 18.30
C TYR A 216 -1.86 0.82 18.10
N HIS A 217 -1.86 1.29 16.84
CA HIS A 217 -2.08 2.71 16.54
C HIS A 217 -3.49 3.16 16.91
N LEU A 218 -4.50 2.30 16.71
CA LEU A 218 -5.86 2.55 17.20
C LEU A 218 -5.87 2.70 18.73
N LEU A 219 -5.27 1.73 19.43
CA LEU A 219 -5.29 1.68 20.90
C LEU A 219 -4.56 2.86 21.55
N ALA A 220 -3.42 3.27 21.00
CA ALA A 220 -2.65 4.40 21.53
C ALA A 220 -3.39 5.74 21.38
N GLU A 221 -4.23 5.88 20.35
CA GLU A 221 -4.98 7.10 20.05
C GLU A 221 -6.39 7.11 20.68
N GLY A 222 -6.81 6.02 21.34
CA GLY A 222 -8.18 5.77 21.83
C GLY A 222 -8.72 6.72 22.91
N TRP A 223 -7.98 7.75 23.31
CA TRP A 223 -8.47 8.81 24.19
C TRP A 223 -9.19 9.93 23.41
N ASP A 224 -9.03 10.00 22.09
CA ASP A 224 -9.75 10.92 21.23
C ASP A 224 -10.73 10.15 20.32
N GLU A 225 -11.93 9.91 20.83
CA GLU A 225 -13.02 9.22 20.13
C GLU A 225 -13.40 9.86 18.78
N ARG A 226 -13.02 11.11 18.54
CA ARG A 226 -13.34 11.80 17.28
C ARG A 226 -12.42 11.38 16.14
N ARG A 227 -11.32 10.68 16.43
CA ARG A 227 -10.31 10.39 15.42
C ARG A 227 -10.60 9.09 14.68
N LEU A 228 -11.04 9.26 13.43
CA LEU A 228 -11.12 8.19 12.44
C LEU A 228 -9.73 7.81 11.93
N ILE A 229 -9.39 6.53 12.04
CA ILE A 229 -8.11 5.94 11.60
C ILE A 229 -8.37 4.97 10.44
N LEU A 230 -7.51 5.01 9.43
CA LEU A 230 -7.57 4.13 8.26
C LEU A 230 -6.31 3.27 8.21
N SER A 231 -6.46 1.98 7.89
CA SER A 231 -5.33 1.10 7.60
C SER A 231 -4.69 1.48 6.25
N SER A 232 -3.50 0.93 5.98
CA SER A 232 -3.05 0.78 4.59
C SER A 232 -4.00 -0.14 3.82
N THR A 233 -3.97 -0.07 2.50
CA THR A 233 -4.67 -1.05 1.67
C THR A 233 -4.06 -2.44 1.87
N TYR A 234 -4.91 -3.46 1.88
CA TYR A 234 -4.51 -4.86 1.99
C TYR A 234 -5.49 -5.74 1.21
N ARG A 235 -5.18 -7.04 1.06
CA ARG A 235 -6.12 -8.00 0.47
C ARG A 235 -6.86 -8.73 1.57
N ASP A 236 -8.18 -8.73 1.49
CA ASP A 236 -9.02 -9.49 2.41
C ASP A 236 -8.68 -10.98 2.32
N ALA A 237 -8.50 -11.64 3.47
CA ALA A 237 -8.07 -13.04 3.49
C ALA A 237 -9.14 -14.00 2.95
N THR A 238 -10.42 -13.61 3.01
CA THR A 238 -11.54 -14.46 2.59
C THR A 238 -11.96 -14.18 1.15
N THR A 239 -12.03 -12.91 0.75
CA THR A 239 -12.51 -12.52 -0.59
C THR A 239 -11.38 -12.24 -1.59
N ASN A 240 -10.15 -12.06 -1.12
CA ASN A 240 -8.98 -11.63 -1.90
C ASN A 240 -9.16 -10.24 -2.59
N GLN A 241 -10.19 -9.48 -2.21
CA GLN A 241 -10.45 -8.12 -2.68
C GLN A 241 -9.49 -7.13 -2.00
N TYR A 242 -9.09 -6.07 -2.72
CA TYR A 242 -8.38 -4.96 -2.10
C TYR A 242 -9.33 -4.17 -1.20
N CYS A 243 -8.97 -4.05 0.06
CA CYS A 243 -9.76 -3.33 1.04
C CYS A 243 -8.88 -2.45 1.93
N LEU A 244 -9.54 -1.58 2.67
CA LEU A 244 -8.96 -0.84 3.78
C LEU A 244 -9.92 -0.88 4.96
N THR A 245 -9.40 -0.90 6.18
CA THR A 245 -10.21 -0.88 7.39
C THR A 245 -10.22 0.53 7.96
N ALA A 246 -11.42 1.06 8.21
CA ALA A 246 -11.66 2.24 9.01
C ALA A 246 -12.00 1.84 10.44
N GLY A 247 -11.37 2.48 11.42
CA GLY A 247 -11.60 2.23 12.84
C GLY A 247 -11.85 3.52 13.62
N GLN A 248 -12.80 3.46 14.56
CA GLN A 248 -13.07 4.57 15.49
C GLN A 248 -13.55 4.06 16.86
N PHE A 249 -12.91 4.57 17.92
CA PHE A 249 -13.34 4.35 19.30
C PHE A 249 -14.58 5.18 19.63
N PHE A 250 -15.43 4.63 20.49
CA PHE A 250 -16.62 5.26 21.02
C PHE A 250 -17.02 4.61 22.35
N ASP A 251 -18.06 5.12 23.01
CA ASP A 251 -18.55 4.60 24.30
C ASP A 251 -17.48 4.73 25.40
N ASP A 252 -16.97 5.95 25.61
CA ASP A 252 -15.87 6.30 26.52
C ASP A 252 -14.61 5.45 26.30
N GLY A 253 -14.28 5.22 25.02
CA GLY A 253 -13.15 4.41 24.56
C GLY A 253 -13.26 2.92 24.89
N GLN A 254 -14.44 2.43 25.32
CA GLN A 254 -14.64 1.02 25.64
C GLN A 254 -14.90 0.17 24.41
N ARG A 255 -15.41 0.76 23.32
CA ARG A 255 -15.77 0.05 22.10
C ARG A 255 -15.06 0.62 20.89
N LEU A 256 -14.73 -0.27 19.96
CA LEU A 256 -14.12 0.06 18.68
C LEU A 256 -15.01 -0.46 17.56
N LEU A 257 -15.49 0.43 16.70
CA LEU A 257 -16.18 0.06 15.47
C LEU A 257 -15.14 -0.04 14.34
N LEU A 258 -15.13 -1.19 13.67
CA LEU A 258 -14.29 -1.45 12.50
C LEU A 258 -15.18 -1.63 11.28
N ILE A 259 -14.81 -0.99 10.18
CA ILE A 259 -15.52 -1.06 8.89
C ILE A 259 -14.50 -1.36 7.80
N ASP A 260 -14.64 -2.48 7.12
CA ASP A 260 -13.83 -2.79 5.94
C ASP A 260 -14.51 -2.22 4.69
N LEU A 261 -13.72 -1.53 3.89
CA LEU A 261 -14.17 -0.80 2.72
C LEU A 261 -13.50 -1.36 1.48
N ASP A 262 -14.21 -1.29 0.36
CA ASP A 262 -13.63 -1.49 -0.95
C ASP A 262 -12.61 -0.39 -1.23
N ALA A 263 -11.39 -0.80 -1.56
CA ALA A 263 -10.32 0.12 -1.92
C ALA A 263 -10.31 0.44 -3.42
N GLU A 264 -11.19 -0.17 -4.22
CA GLU A 264 -11.28 0.12 -5.64
C GLU A 264 -11.59 1.60 -5.92
N GLY A 265 -10.77 2.23 -6.78
CA GLY A 265 -10.96 3.61 -7.21
C GLY A 265 -10.53 4.70 -6.22
N LEU A 266 -9.89 4.34 -5.09
CA LEU A 266 -9.23 5.28 -4.18
C LEU A 266 -7.88 5.76 -4.72
#